data_AF-A0A0L8G0P1-F1
#
_entry.id   AF-A0A0L8G0P1-F1
#
_cell.length_a   1.000
_cell.length_b   1.000
_cell.length_c   1.000
_cell.angle_alpha   90.00
_cell.angle_beta   90.00
_cell.angle_gamma   90.00
#
_symmetry.space_group_name_H-M   'P 1'
#
loop_
_entity.id
_entity.type
_entity.pdbx_description
1 polymer ?
#
loop_
_entity_poly.entity_id
_entity_poly.type
_entity_poly.pdbx_seq_one_letter_code
_entity_poly.pdbx_strand_id
1 'polypeptide(L)'
;LYAYPVLDSDTQPSIQIDVYCTINGLEKLVTSVMTSSFNSQIWNMSKVSEIEIEENERERSIELAITYINGELNTKLNGLNPSESQFDVDTLLKDFFSDLQLEADKQPINRKVTDACISEDNAEADTDKDRRGSKQNKQSPNKKSTKGKCKSEIILPPDSPIKKWLSGTPALSAVSLAICITGAVLKNIPLHDHIFQLTDPPLEVSYLFLM
;
A
#
# COMPACT_ATOMS: atom_id res chain seq x y z
N LEU A 1 2.15 23.00 -7.00
CA LEU A 1 2.57 21.58 -7.07
C LEU A 1 2.20 21.04 -8.44
N TYR A 2 3.07 20.25 -9.07
CA TYR A 2 2.79 19.54 -10.31
C TYR A 2 3.30 18.11 -10.24
N ALA A 3 2.48 17.13 -10.61
CA ALA A 3 2.80 15.71 -10.62
C ALA A 3 2.72 15.13 -12.02
N TYR A 4 3.62 14.19 -12.31
CA TYR A 4 3.69 13.47 -13.59
C TYR A 4 4.06 12.00 -13.38
N PRO A 5 3.62 11.12 -14.29
CA PRO A 5 3.95 9.71 -14.22
C PRO A 5 5.41 9.50 -14.66
N VAL A 6 6.11 8.63 -13.94
CA VAL A 6 7.49 8.23 -14.21
C VAL A 6 7.63 6.72 -13.96
N LEU A 7 8.76 6.14 -14.38
CA LEU A 7 9.07 4.73 -14.12
C LEU A 7 10.22 4.64 -13.12
N ASP A 8 10.11 3.72 -12.16
CA ASP A 8 11.19 3.41 -11.24
C ASP A 8 12.25 2.48 -11.86
N SER A 9 13.25 2.08 -11.06
CA SER A 9 14.32 1.18 -11.51
C SER A 9 13.82 -0.18 -11.95
N ASP A 10 12.65 -0.60 -11.47
CA ASP A 10 12.03 -1.89 -11.78
C ASP A 10 10.98 -1.73 -12.88
N THR A 11 10.99 -0.60 -13.60
CA THR A 11 10.06 -0.24 -14.67
C THR A 11 8.60 -0.17 -14.22
N GLN A 12 8.35 0.03 -12.92
CA GLN A 12 7.00 0.17 -12.39
C GLN A 12 6.54 1.63 -12.40
N PRO A 13 5.23 1.88 -12.60
CA PRO A 13 4.69 3.23 -12.57
C PRO A 13 4.85 3.87 -11.18
N SER A 14 5.35 5.09 -11.18
CA SER A 14 5.70 5.90 -10.02
C SER A 14 5.33 7.38 -10.30
N ILE A 15 5.44 8.24 -9.29
CA ILE A 15 5.08 9.65 -9.38
C ILE A 15 6.32 10.49 -9.11
N GLN A 16 6.53 11.51 -9.94
CA GLN A 16 7.43 12.61 -9.64
C GLN A 16 6.62 13.88 -9.41
N ILE A 17 6.98 14.64 -8.38
CA ILE A 17 6.32 15.87 -7.95
C ILE A 17 7.32 17.02 -7.97
N ASP A 18 6.94 18.08 -8.67
CA ASP A 18 7.62 19.36 -8.66
C ASP A 18 6.92 20.34 -7.70
N VAL A 19 7.69 20.91 -6.79
CA VAL A 19 7.22 21.91 -5.82
C VAL A 19 7.71 23.28 -6.21
N TYR A 20 6.76 24.15 -6.53
CA TYR A 20 6.99 25.55 -6.83
C TYR A 20 6.62 26.41 -5.63
N CYS A 21 7.46 27.38 -5.30
CA CYS A 21 7.21 28.35 -4.23
C CYS A 21 7.50 29.77 -4.72
N THR A 22 6.80 30.75 -4.14
CA THR A 22 7.03 32.17 -4.42
C THR A 22 8.17 32.70 -3.55
N ILE A 23 9.33 32.93 -4.15
CA ILE A 23 10.52 33.48 -3.47
C ILE A 23 10.79 34.86 -4.05
N ASN A 24 10.70 35.89 -3.20
CA ASN A 24 10.85 37.31 -3.59
C ASN A 24 9.89 37.73 -4.71
N GLY A 25 8.63 37.26 -4.64
CA GLY A 25 7.58 37.60 -5.62
C GLY A 25 7.68 36.86 -6.96
N LEU A 26 8.61 35.92 -7.11
CA LEU A 26 8.75 35.08 -8.30
C LEU A 26 8.50 33.62 -7.94
N GLU A 27 7.71 32.94 -8.77
CA GLU A 27 7.54 31.50 -8.68
C GLU A 27 8.84 30.80 -9.12
N LYS A 28 9.35 29.91 -8.28
CA LYS A 28 10.56 29.14 -8.53
C LYS A 28 10.31 27.67 -8.20
N LEU A 29 10.81 26.79 -9.05
CA LEU A 29 10.95 25.38 -8.72
C LEU A 29 11.98 25.24 -7.59
N VAL A 30 11.55 24.68 -6.46
CA VAL A 30 12.41 24.49 -5.29
C VAL A 30 12.91 23.05 -5.22
N THR A 31 12.01 22.08 -5.40
CA THR A 31 12.34 20.66 -5.33
C THR A 31 11.60 19.87 -6.39
N SER A 32 12.22 18.76 -6.80
CA SER A 32 11.59 17.72 -7.60
C SER A 32 11.86 16.39 -6.90
N VAL A 33 10.80 15.65 -6.59
CA VAL A 33 10.85 14.46 -5.73
C VAL A 33 10.14 13.32 -6.43
N MET A 34 10.80 12.18 -6.52
CA MET A 34 10.24 10.95 -7.05
C MET A 34 9.89 10.00 -5.90
N THR A 35 8.67 9.45 -5.93
CA THR A 35 8.19 8.54 -4.91
C THR A 35 7.76 7.24 -5.58
N SER A 36 8.41 6.14 -5.20
CA SER A 36 8.07 4.81 -5.68
C SER A 36 6.61 4.47 -5.37
N SER A 37 5.96 3.71 -6.25
CA SER A 37 4.69 3.07 -5.91
C SER A 37 4.86 2.17 -4.70
N PHE A 38 3.81 2.09 -3.88
CA PHE A 38 3.73 1.12 -2.79
C PHE A 38 3.88 -0.29 -3.38
N ASN A 39 4.84 -1.05 -2.85
CA ASN A 39 5.11 -2.40 -3.30
C ASN A 39 3.97 -3.31 -2.80
N SER A 40 3.07 -3.68 -3.71
CA SER A 40 2.09 -4.74 -3.49
C SER A 40 2.85 -5.99 -3.05
N GLN A 41 2.49 -6.60 -1.93
CA GLN A 41 3.18 -7.77 -1.36
C GLN A 41 2.95 -9.05 -2.18
N ILE A 42 3.06 -8.99 -3.51
CA ILE A 42 3.11 -10.16 -4.38
C ILE A 42 4.51 -10.75 -4.25
N TRP A 43 4.71 -11.46 -3.16
CA TRP A 43 5.87 -12.33 -3.01
C TRP A 43 5.74 -13.49 -3.97
N ASN A 44 6.32 -13.36 -5.18
CA ASN A 44 6.82 -14.39 -6.10
C ASN A 44 6.03 -15.71 -6.31
N MET A 45 4.76 -15.82 -5.88
CA MET A 45 3.98 -17.06 -5.86
C MET A 45 2.54 -16.88 -6.39
N SER A 46 2.23 -15.73 -6.98
CA SER A 46 0.93 -15.48 -7.62
C SER A 46 0.89 -15.99 -9.06
N LYS A 47 -0.31 -16.39 -9.51
CA LYS A 47 -0.55 -16.75 -10.91
C LYS A 47 -0.34 -15.53 -11.80
N VAL A 48 0.08 -15.72 -13.05
CA VAL A 48 0.34 -14.62 -14.02
C VAL A 48 -0.86 -13.65 -14.12
N SER A 49 -2.09 -14.18 -14.10
CA SER A 49 -3.31 -13.37 -14.13
C SER A 49 -3.48 -12.43 -12.93
N GLU A 50 -2.99 -12.81 -11.75
CA GLU A 50 -3.07 -11.98 -10.54
C GLU A 50 -2.05 -10.84 -10.59
N ILE A 51 -0.90 -11.09 -11.22
CA ILE A 51 0.15 -10.08 -11.42
C ILE A 51 -0.35 -8.97 -12.35
N GLU A 52 -0.98 -9.34 -13.48
CA GLU A 52 -1.53 -8.38 -14.44
C GLU A 52 -2.64 -7.51 -13.83
N ILE A 53 -3.51 -8.10 -13.01
CA ILE A 53 -4.59 -7.36 -12.33
C ILE A 53 -4.00 -6.34 -11.35
N GLU A 54 -3.02 -6.74 -10.53
CA GLU A 54 -2.38 -5.83 -9.58
C GLU A 54 -1.61 -4.71 -10.29
N GLU A 55 -0.92 -5.02 -11.38
CA GLU A 55 -0.23 -4.01 -12.19
C GLU A 55 -1.19 -2.96 -12.74
N ASN A 56 -2.33 -3.40 -13.27
CA ASN A 56 -3.37 -2.48 -13.75
C ASN A 56 -4.02 -1.68 -12.59
N GLU A 57 -4.19 -2.28 -11.41
CA GLU A 57 -4.65 -1.55 -10.20
C GLU A 57 -3.61 -0.51 -9.77
N ARG A 58 -2.31 -0.82 -9.87
CA ARG A 58 -1.20 0.09 -9.55
C ARG A 58 -1.17 1.27 -10.51
N GLU A 59 -1.22 1.02 -11.81
CA GLU A 59 -1.23 2.07 -12.85
C GLU A 59 -2.42 3.02 -12.63
N ARG A 60 -3.63 2.46 -12.45
CA ARG A 60 -4.82 3.23 -12.11
C ARG A 60 -4.66 4.05 -10.82
N SER A 61 -4.02 3.48 -9.80
CA SER A 61 -3.76 4.17 -8.54
C SER A 61 -2.85 5.39 -8.74
N ILE A 62 -1.83 5.27 -9.60
CA ILE A 62 -0.91 6.35 -9.93
C ILE A 62 -1.60 7.45 -10.75
N GLU A 63 -2.40 7.09 -11.74
CA GLU A 63 -3.19 8.05 -12.51
C GLU A 63 -4.14 8.88 -11.63
N LEU A 64 -4.83 8.22 -10.69
CA LEU A 64 -5.70 8.89 -9.73
C LEU A 64 -4.91 9.80 -8.78
N ALA A 65 -3.76 9.33 -8.29
CA ALA A 65 -2.88 10.13 -7.44
C ALA A 65 -2.44 11.41 -8.15
N ILE A 66 -2.01 11.33 -9.41
CA ILE A 66 -1.63 12.50 -10.22
C ILE A 66 -2.81 13.45 -10.40
N THR A 67 -4.01 12.91 -10.64
CA THR A 67 -5.24 13.70 -10.76
C THR A 67 -5.56 14.46 -9.47
N TYR A 68 -5.46 13.79 -8.32
CA TYR A 68 -5.66 14.45 -7.01
C TYR A 68 -4.61 15.52 -6.73
N ILE A 69 -3.34 15.24 -7.04
CA ILE A 69 -2.23 16.19 -6.82
C ILE A 69 -2.43 17.44 -7.67
N ASN A 70 -2.61 17.28 -8.99
CA ASN A 70 -2.73 18.40 -9.93
C ASN A 70 -4.04 19.18 -9.79
N GLY A 71 -5.07 18.57 -9.19
CA GLY A 71 -6.39 19.18 -8.99
C GLY A 71 -6.59 19.71 -7.56
N GLU A 72 -7.33 18.93 -6.77
CA GLU A 72 -7.84 19.37 -5.47
C GLU A 72 -6.74 19.64 -4.45
N LEU A 73 -5.70 18.80 -4.39
CA LEU A 73 -4.60 18.98 -3.44
C LEU A 73 -3.78 20.23 -3.76
N ASN A 74 -3.43 20.49 -5.03
CA ASN A 74 -2.73 21.71 -5.41
C ASN A 74 -3.53 22.96 -5.02
N THR A 75 -4.86 22.92 -5.12
CA THR A 75 -5.73 24.04 -4.72
C THR A 75 -5.73 24.23 -3.20
N LYS A 76 -5.89 23.14 -2.43
CA LYS A 76 -5.94 23.18 -0.97
C LYS A 76 -4.62 23.57 -0.31
N LEU A 77 -3.50 23.18 -0.93
CA LEU A 77 -2.15 23.41 -0.40
C LEU A 77 -1.56 24.76 -0.86
N ASN A 78 -2.22 25.44 -1.80
CA ASN A 78 -1.75 26.73 -2.29
C ASN A 78 -1.74 27.77 -1.16
N GLY A 79 -0.66 28.54 -1.07
CA GLY A 79 -0.48 29.59 -0.06
C GLY A 79 0.09 29.10 1.28
N LEU A 80 0.25 27.78 1.49
CA LEU A 80 0.93 27.26 2.67
C LEU A 80 2.44 27.45 2.57
N ASN A 81 3.08 27.69 3.72
CA ASN A 81 4.53 27.78 3.80
C ASN A 81 5.12 26.40 4.13
N PRO A 82 5.84 25.75 3.19
CA PRO A 82 6.33 24.39 3.40
C PRO A 82 7.39 24.28 4.51
N SER A 83 7.98 25.39 4.96
CA SER A 83 8.95 25.39 6.06
C SER A 83 8.34 25.12 7.44
N GLU A 84 7.08 25.54 7.67
CA GLU A 84 6.43 25.50 9.00
C GLU A 84 5.15 24.67 9.04
N SER A 85 4.57 24.34 7.88
CA SER A 85 3.22 23.76 7.80
C SER A 85 3.19 22.23 7.58
N GLN A 86 4.24 21.48 7.90
CA GLN A 86 4.23 20.02 7.66
C GLN A 86 3.05 19.31 8.37
N PHE A 87 2.81 19.64 9.64
CA PHE A 87 1.69 19.07 10.41
C PHE A 87 0.32 19.45 9.81
N ASP A 88 0.16 20.69 9.37
CA ASP A 88 -1.07 21.16 8.74
C ASP A 88 -1.31 20.44 7.41
N VAL A 89 -0.26 20.26 6.61
CA VAL A 89 -0.30 19.52 5.34
C VAL A 89 -0.68 18.06 5.58
N ASP A 90 -0.04 17.39 6.53
CA ASP A 90 -0.34 15.99 6.83
C ASP A 90 -1.76 15.80 7.39
N THR A 91 -2.24 16.76 8.18
CA THR A 91 -3.63 16.78 8.67
C THR A 91 -4.62 16.97 7.53
N LEU A 92 -4.37 17.94 6.64
CA LEU A 92 -5.21 18.20 5.47
C LEU A 92 -5.27 16.98 4.55
N LEU A 93 -4.14 16.33 4.32
CA LEU A 93 -4.08 15.12 3.50
C LEU A 93 -4.84 13.96 4.18
N LYS A 94 -4.66 13.78 5.49
CA LYS A 94 -5.41 12.77 6.26
C LYS A 94 -6.93 12.98 6.13
N ASP A 95 -7.40 14.20 6.27
CA ASP A 95 -8.83 14.52 6.18
C ASP A 95 -9.34 14.28 4.76
N PHE A 96 -8.61 14.74 3.73
CA PHE A 96 -8.94 14.50 2.33
C PHE A 96 -9.09 13.01 1.99
N PHE A 97 -8.14 12.17 2.40
CA PHE A 97 -8.21 10.73 2.14
C PHE A 97 -9.25 10.02 3.02
N SER A 98 -9.55 10.53 4.22
CA SER A 98 -10.62 10.02 5.07
C SER A 98 -12.00 10.28 4.44
N ASP A 99 -12.20 11.47 3.87
CA ASP A 99 -13.43 11.82 3.14
C ASP A 99 -13.60 10.98 1.87
N LEU A 100 -12.51 10.78 1.10
CA LEU A 100 -12.53 9.88 -0.06
C LEU A 100 -12.87 8.44 0.33
N GLN A 101 -12.33 7.95 1.45
CA GLN A 101 -12.65 6.61 1.96
C GLN A 101 -14.13 6.52 2.35
N LEU A 102 -14.66 7.54 3.03
CA LEU A 102 -16.06 7.59 3.43
C LEU A 102 -17.00 7.59 2.21
N GLU A 103 -16.63 8.30 1.15
CA GLU A 103 -17.39 8.33 -0.10
C GLU A 103 -17.33 6.98 -0.83
N ALA A 104 -16.15 6.34 -0.86
CA ALA A 104 -15.99 5.00 -1.41
C ALA A 104 -16.82 3.94 -0.67
N ASP A 105 -16.98 4.09 0.65
CA ASP A 105 -17.78 3.19 1.49
C ASP A 105 -19.30 3.45 1.35
N LYS A 106 -19.71 4.68 1.04
CA LYS A 106 -21.11 5.07 0.83
C LYS A 106 -21.66 4.66 -0.54
N GLN A 107 -20.80 4.45 -1.54
CA GLN A 107 -21.25 3.95 -2.85
C GLN A 107 -21.76 2.50 -2.69
N PRO A 108 -23.07 2.26 -2.85
CA PRO A 108 -23.61 0.93 -2.66
C PRO A 108 -23.13 0.01 -3.80
N ILE A 109 -22.34 -1.00 -3.44
CA ILE A 109 -22.27 -2.32 -4.09
C ILE A 109 -22.24 -2.28 -5.63
N ASN A 110 -21.06 -2.08 -6.20
CA ASN A 110 -20.70 -2.76 -7.46
C ASN A 110 -19.32 -3.44 -7.38
N ARG A 111 -18.91 -3.82 -6.16
CA ARG A 111 -17.75 -4.66 -5.85
C ARG A 111 -18.17 -5.97 -5.17
N LYS A 112 -19.30 -6.55 -5.59
CA LYS A 112 -19.67 -7.95 -5.30
C LYS A 112 -19.54 -8.83 -6.54
N VAL A 113 -18.61 -8.54 -7.46
CA VAL A 113 -18.38 -9.37 -8.67
C VAL A 113 -16.92 -9.82 -8.81
N THR A 114 -16.04 -9.60 -7.82
CA THR A 114 -14.68 -10.19 -7.83
C THR A 114 -14.39 -11.16 -6.69
N ASP A 115 -15.38 -11.45 -5.83
CA ASP A 115 -15.30 -12.55 -4.84
C ASP A 115 -16.22 -13.74 -5.18
N ALA A 116 -16.79 -13.76 -6.40
CA ALA A 116 -17.74 -14.80 -6.84
C ALA A 116 -17.24 -15.64 -8.03
N CYS A 117 -15.94 -15.63 -8.34
CA CYS A 117 -15.38 -16.38 -9.47
C CYS A 117 -14.22 -17.31 -9.09
N ILE A 118 -14.31 -18.05 -7.99
CA ILE A 118 -13.62 -19.35 -7.87
C ILE A 118 -14.51 -20.32 -7.10
N SER A 119 -15.44 -20.97 -7.80
CA SER A 119 -15.77 -22.40 -7.64
C SER A 119 -16.98 -22.75 -8.49
N GLU A 120 -16.77 -22.92 -9.80
CA GLU A 120 -17.56 -23.88 -10.55
C GLU A 120 -16.65 -25.04 -10.96
N ASP A 121 -17.21 -26.23 -10.78
CA ASP A 121 -16.84 -27.54 -11.31
C ASP A 121 -15.53 -28.20 -10.84
N ASN A 122 -15.69 -29.11 -9.89
CA ASN A 122 -15.35 -30.50 -10.19
C ASN A 122 -16.50 -31.43 -9.80
N ALA A 123 -16.87 -32.23 -10.79
CA ALA A 123 -17.92 -33.21 -10.78
C ALA A 123 -17.71 -34.32 -9.73
N GLU A 124 -18.76 -34.62 -8.97
CA GLU A 124 -18.97 -35.95 -8.43
C GLU A 124 -20.19 -36.56 -9.13
N ALA A 125 -19.90 -37.26 -10.22
CA ALA A 125 -20.75 -38.32 -10.73
C ALA A 125 -20.43 -39.58 -9.93
N ASP A 126 -21.33 -40.01 -9.05
CA ASP A 126 -21.40 -41.42 -8.70
C ASP A 126 -22.82 -41.83 -8.31
N THR A 127 -23.45 -42.65 -9.15
CA THR A 127 -24.29 -43.77 -8.72
C THR A 127 -24.55 -44.63 -9.94
N ASP A 128 -23.89 -45.78 -10.03
CA ASP A 128 -24.54 -47.09 -10.10
C ASP A 128 -23.50 -48.19 -10.38
N LYS A 129 -23.36 -49.16 -9.46
CA LYS A 129 -23.38 -50.60 -9.79
C LYS A 129 -23.31 -51.53 -8.57
N ASP A 130 -24.42 -52.25 -8.47
CA ASP A 130 -24.79 -53.52 -7.86
C ASP A 130 -23.71 -54.64 -7.68
N ARG A 131 -23.87 -55.39 -6.56
CA ARG A 131 -23.53 -56.83 -6.28
C ARG A 131 -22.08 -57.27 -5.96
N ARG A 132 -21.87 -57.79 -4.73
CA ARG A 132 -21.83 -59.24 -4.34
C ARG A 132 -21.16 -59.47 -2.97
N GLY A 133 -21.92 -60.04 -2.03
CA GLY A 133 -21.56 -61.28 -1.31
C GLY A 133 -20.43 -61.31 -0.27
N SER A 134 -20.86 -61.52 0.98
CA SER A 134 -20.42 -62.62 1.88
C SER A 134 -19.39 -62.35 2.99
N LYS A 135 -19.94 -62.40 4.22
CA LYS A 135 -19.47 -63.11 5.44
C LYS A 135 -18.38 -62.51 6.35
N GLN A 136 -18.89 -62.14 7.54
CA GLN A 136 -18.51 -62.59 8.90
C GLN A 136 -17.20 -62.13 9.58
N ASN A 137 -17.45 -61.48 10.73
CA ASN A 137 -16.90 -61.72 12.08
C ASN A 137 -15.55 -61.13 12.54
N LYS A 138 -15.70 -60.22 13.52
CA LYS A 138 -15.12 -60.18 14.89
C LYS A 138 -13.59 -60.19 15.11
N GLN A 139 -13.17 -59.07 15.72
CA GLN A 139 -12.30 -58.90 16.91
C GLN A 139 -10.79 -59.28 16.88
N SER A 140 -9.98 -58.20 16.83
CA SER A 140 -8.78 -57.86 17.65
C SER A 140 -7.54 -58.79 17.65
N PRO A 141 -6.41 -58.43 18.29
CA PRO A 141 -5.60 -57.19 18.31
C PRO A 141 -4.10 -57.46 18.01
N ASN A 142 -3.29 -56.48 17.54
CA ASN A 142 -1.90 -56.25 18.01
C ASN A 142 -1.10 -55.22 17.18
N LYS A 143 -0.66 -54.16 17.88
CA LYS A 143 0.77 -53.84 18.15
C LYS A 143 1.76 -53.95 16.96
N LYS A 144 2.19 -52.80 16.42
CA LYS A 144 3.60 -52.37 16.40
C LYS A 144 3.80 -51.03 15.67
N SER A 145 4.47 -50.12 16.38
CA SER A 145 5.49 -49.15 15.92
C SER A 145 5.30 -48.45 14.58
N THR A 146 5.37 -47.12 14.57
CA THR A 146 6.43 -46.39 13.86
C THR A 146 6.52 -44.96 14.38
N LYS A 147 7.75 -44.51 14.65
CA LYS A 147 8.14 -43.14 14.98
C LYS A 147 7.58 -42.15 13.94
N GLY A 148 6.57 -41.37 14.32
CA GLY A 148 6.15 -40.19 13.57
C GLY A 148 6.86 -38.96 14.13
N LYS A 149 7.79 -38.39 13.37
CA LYS A 149 8.39 -37.08 13.64
C LYS A 149 7.26 -36.06 13.79
N CYS A 150 7.12 -35.42 14.95
CA CYS A 150 6.34 -34.19 15.07
C CYS A 150 6.97 -33.15 14.14
N LYS A 151 6.41 -32.98 12.95
CA LYS A 151 6.52 -31.72 12.23
C LYS A 151 5.63 -30.77 13.02
N SER A 152 6.25 -29.92 13.83
CA SER A 152 5.59 -28.72 14.33
C SER A 152 5.30 -27.87 13.09
N GLU A 153 4.16 -28.11 12.47
CA GLU A 153 3.57 -27.17 11.54
C GLU A 153 3.35 -25.90 12.37
N ILE A 154 4.15 -24.88 12.08
CA ILE A 154 3.93 -23.56 12.62
C ILE A 154 2.58 -23.17 12.04
N ILE A 155 1.53 -23.27 12.85
CA ILE A 155 0.20 -22.75 12.52
C ILE A 155 0.39 -21.24 12.48
N LEU A 156 0.63 -20.71 11.29
CA LEU A 156 0.53 -19.29 11.04
C LEU A 156 -0.93 -18.91 11.33
N PRO A 157 -1.17 -17.84 12.11
CA PRO A 157 -2.53 -17.38 12.36
C PRO A 157 -3.23 -17.11 11.02
N PRO A 158 -4.55 -17.37 10.91
CA PRO A 158 -5.28 -17.18 9.67
C PRO A 158 -5.03 -15.76 9.15
N ASP A 159 -4.51 -15.68 7.93
CA ASP A 159 -4.17 -14.44 7.24
C ASP A 159 -5.36 -13.48 7.36
N SER A 160 -5.24 -12.48 8.22
CA SER A 160 -6.22 -11.40 8.28
C SER A 160 -6.20 -10.73 6.90
N PRO A 161 -7.36 -10.53 6.24
CA PRO A 161 -7.38 -9.98 4.90
C PRO A 161 -6.65 -8.63 4.93
N ILE A 162 -5.55 -8.54 4.18
CA ILE A 162 -4.77 -7.31 4.04
C ILE A 162 -5.76 -6.25 3.57
N LYS A 163 -5.96 -5.22 4.39
CA LYS A 163 -6.86 -4.12 4.04
C LYS A 163 -6.32 -3.47 2.76
N LYS A 164 -7.06 -3.61 1.65
CA LYS A 164 -6.71 -2.96 0.39
C LYS A 164 -6.74 -1.44 0.60
N TRP A 165 -5.66 -0.76 0.23
CA TRP A 165 -5.59 0.69 0.27
C TRP A 165 -6.50 1.30 -0.80
N LEU A 166 -7.01 2.50 -0.55
CA LEU A 166 -7.76 3.25 -1.55
C LEU A 166 -6.83 3.61 -2.73
N SER A 167 -7.33 3.48 -3.97
CA SER A 167 -6.59 3.91 -5.15
C SER A 167 -6.31 5.43 -5.08
N GLY A 168 -5.10 5.85 -5.44
CA GLY A 168 -4.66 7.24 -5.32
C GLY A 168 -3.97 7.58 -3.99
N THR A 169 -3.89 6.64 -3.04
CA THR A 169 -3.11 6.80 -1.80
C THR A 169 -1.62 7.12 -2.00
N PRO A 170 -0.93 6.77 -3.11
CA PRO A 170 0.43 7.25 -3.33
C PRO A 170 0.57 8.77 -3.26
N ALA A 171 -0.46 9.54 -3.62
CA ALA A 171 -0.45 11.00 -3.50
C ALA A 171 -0.27 11.49 -2.06
N LEU A 172 -0.81 10.79 -1.06
CA LEU A 172 -0.63 11.11 0.37
C LEU A 172 0.86 11.17 0.71
N SER A 173 1.56 10.06 0.47
CA SER A 173 2.98 9.94 0.80
C SER A 173 3.86 10.85 -0.05
N ALA A 174 3.55 10.97 -1.35
CA ALA A 174 4.37 11.74 -2.26
C ALA A 174 4.30 13.24 -1.96
N VAL A 175 3.10 13.78 -1.67
CA VAL A 175 2.94 15.20 -1.31
C VAL A 175 3.57 15.49 0.04
N SER A 176 3.30 14.66 1.05
CA SER A 176 3.88 14.83 2.40
C SER A 176 5.41 14.89 2.35
N LEU A 177 6.04 13.95 1.63
CA LEU A 177 7.48 13.93 1.45
C LEU A 177 8.01 15.13 0.66
N ALA A 178 7.35 15.50 -0.44
CA ALA A 178 7.78 16.63 -1.27
C ALA A 178 7.76 17.95 -0.50
N ILE A 179 6.74 18.17 0.33
CA ILE A 179 6.65 19.36 1.19
C ILE A 179 7.75 19.34 2.26
N CYS A 180 7.97 18.21 2.93
CA CYS A 180 9.04 18.06 3.93
C CYS A 180 10.43 18.38 3.35
N ILE A 181 10.76 17.81 2.18
CA ILE A 181 12.03 18.11 1.50
C ILE A 181 12.11 19.59 1.13
N THR A 182 11.02 20.19 0.66
CA THR A 182 10.96 21.61 0.33
C THR A 182 11.18 22.50 1.55
N GLY A 183 10.59 22.15 2.69
CA GLY A 183 10.80 22.85 3.95
C GLY A 183 12.27 22.86 4.37
N ALA A 184 12.95 21.71 4.28
CA ALA A 184 14.38 21.59 4.54
C ALA A 184 15.23 22.49 3.61
N VAL A 185 14.92 22.47 2.30
CA VAL A 185 15.62 23.28 1.29
C VAL A 185 15.41 24.79 1.53
N LEU A 186 14.19 25.22 1.86
CA LEU A 186 13.92 26.63 2.16
C LEU A 186 14.56 27.10 3.47
N LYS A 187 14.64 26.21 4.48
CA LYS A 187 15.36 26.46 5.73
C LYS A 187 16.89 26.40 5.57
N ASN A 188 17.37 25.91 4.42
CA ASN A 188 18.79 25.70 4.14
C ASN A 188 19.47 24.81 5.21
N ILE A 189 18.81 23.72 5.58
CA ILE A 189 19.31 22.71 6.51
C ILE A 189 19.25 21.32 5.88
N PRO A 190 20.08 20.36 6.35
CA PRO A 190 19.94 18.97 5.95
C PRO A 190 18.55 18.40 6.26
N LEU A 191 18.06 17.48 5.42
CA LEU A 191 16.74 16.87 5.58
C LEU A 191 16.56 16.17 6.93
N HIS A 192 17.59 15.49 7.44
CA HIS A 192 17.50 14.82 8.74
C HIS A 192 17.27 15.80 9.89
N ASP A 193 17.98 16.93 9.89
CA ASP A 193 17.81 18.00 10.89
C ASP A 193 16.40 18.61 10.81
N HIS A 194 15.88 18.78 9.59
CA HIS A 194 14.51 19.24 9.41
C HIS A 194 13.49 18.26 10.01
N ILE A 195 13.64 16.96 9.74
CA ILE A 195 12.76 15.92 10.30
C ILE A 195 12.84 15.87 11.84
N PHE A 196 14.04 16.06 12.41
CA PHE A 196 14.19 16.14 13.88
C PHE A 196 13.41 17.31 14.47
N GLN A 197 13.39 18.46 13.81
CA GLN A 197 12.62 19.63 14.26
C GLN A 197 11.10 19.44 14.16
N LEU A 198 10.63 18.48 13.36
CA LEU A 198 9.22 18.17 13.19
C LEU A 198 8.70 17.15 14.21
N THR A 199 9.58 16.49 14.97
CA THR A 199 9.21 15.46 15.95
C THR A 199 9.03 16.09 17.33
N ASP A 200 7.90 15.88 17.99
CA ASP A 200 7.66 16.35 19.37
C ASP A 200 7.39 15.17 20.34
N PRO A 201 8.18 14.99 21.42
CA PRO A 201 9.43 15.70 21.72
C PRO A 201 10.55 15.36 20.72
N PRO A 202 11.52 16.26 20.52
CA PRO A 202 12.67 16.00 19.65
C PRO A 202 13.39 14.74 20.13
N LEU A 203 13.67 13.81 19.20
CA LEU A 203 14.41 12.59 19.51
C LEU A 203 15.78 12.97 20.07
N GLU A 204 16.04 12.67 21.36
CA GLU A 204 17.38 12.79 21.94
C GLU A 204 18.31 11.76 21.28
N VAL A 205 19.00 12.15 20.21
CA VAL A 205 20.05 11.32 19.62
C VAL A 205 21.30 11.48 20.48
N SER A 206 21.45 10.58 21.45
CA SER A 206 22.70 10.47 22.23
C SER A 206 23.82 9.93 21.32
N TYR A 207 24.72 10.80 20.87
CA TYR A 207 25.93 10.44 20.10
C TYR A 207 27.00 9.65 20.89
N LEU A 208 26.61 9.00 21.99
CA LEU A 208 27.50 8.26 22.90
C LEU A 208 28.04 6.94 22.32
N PHE A 209 27.69 6.58 21.09
CA PHE A 209 28.15 5.34 20.43
C PHE A 209 29.24 5.54 19.36
N LEU A 210 29.84 6.74 19.26
CA LEU A 210 30.83 7.04 18.21
C LEU A 210 32.21 7.53 18.72
N MET A 211 32.62 7.12 19.92
CA MET A 211 34.03 7.21 20.36
C MET A 211 34.60 5.85 20.75
#